data_AF-A0A517S8P4-F1
#
_entry.id   AF-A0A517S8P4-F1
#
_cell.length_a   1.000
_cell.length_b   1.000
_cell.length_c   1.000
_cell.angle_alpha   90.00
_cell.angle_beta   90.00
_cell.angle_gamma   90.00
#
_symmetry.space_group_name_H-M   'P 1'
#
loop_
_entity.id
_entity.type
_entity.pdbx_description
1 polymer ?
#
loop_
_entity_poly.entity_id
_entity_poly.type
_entity_poly.pdbx_seq_one_letter_code
_entity_poly.pdbx_strand_id
1 'polypeptide(L)'
;MLQAYPGFHMHRPASIARRVRRAVARLHRDERGITSLLSLVAVMLFTMLLVMLTNIVRHVDDKVRMQNAADAAAFSGAAVLARGMNAIAFANHLEAETFALTALLRALEDRGSQTARQLLPVMNVVLGTPEPVLPVTGDRLIPAYQRDVVALFPDLARQVTQEIALRHGLPQGRLPQGTLQAQGVSPAGFGPRGPQSGVLWLSRGAAVGVADELDPAERTLPVIDPGSDGSDWARLPDIGDRQALAVVRRLETATEALRVLHDQLPASRRQDSSLLGDATRYLVRLLEVDFPTTNLPLLLRSQTGAAAAPESAPLEDDFAVIATVHRVFDREHGSKLFVNPIANRADAVTFAQAEFFLPRPRYRCCPWRLETPGGVVDNTDPWPRDWDSFNQTWSVRLVPADETAALTILQTQPPGSGLRPLSLEGVTPLDVERINTH
;
A
#
# COMPACT_ATOMS: atom_id res chain seq x y z
N MET A 1 -30.56 -49.42 78.18
CA MET A 1 -29.58 -50.38 77.61
C MET A 1 -28.45 -49.58 76.98
N LEU A 2 -27.38 -49.40 77.75
CA LEU A 2 -26.17 -48.67 77.40
C LEU A 2 -25.09 -49.72 77.09
N GLN A 3 -24.60 -49.76 75.84
CA GLN A 3 -23.47 -50.60 75.44
C GLN A 3 -22.24 -49.72 75.24
N ALA A 4 -21.25 -49.92 76.10
CA ALA A 4 -19.96 -49.26 76.09
C ALA A 4 -19.05 -49.87 75.01
N TYR A 5 -18.52 -49.03 74.11
CA TYR A 5 -17.47 -49.40 73.17
C TYR A 5 -16.08 -49.26 73.83
N PRO A 6 -15.18 -50.26 73.72
CA PRO A 6 -13.85 -50.21 74.30
C PRO A 6 -12.82 -49.53 73.37
N GLY A 7 -12.04 -48.62 73.95
CA GLY A 7 -10.58 -48.51 73.77
C GLY A 7 -10.01 -48.36 72.36
N PHE A 8 -9.94 -47.13 71.85
CA PHE A 8 -9.04 -46.77 70.74
C PHE A 8 -7.59 -46.73 71.25
N HIS A 9 -6.83 -47.81 71.03
CA HIS A 9 -5.39 -47.84 71.30
C HIS A 9 -4.63 -47.01 70.25
N MET A 10 -4.14 -45.84 70.67
CA MET A 10 -3.18 -45.02 69.93
C MET A 10 -1.86 -45.78 69.78
N HIS A 11 -1.66 -46.46 68.65
CA HIS A 11 -0.35 -46.99 68.28
C HIS A 11 0.62 -45.82 68.04
N ARG A 12 1.55 -45.64 68.99
CA ARG A 12 2.63 -44.64 68.93
C ARG A 12 3.39 -44.75 67.59
N PRO A 13 3.55 -43.66 66.81
CA PRO A 13 4.23 -43.65 65.49
C PRO A 13 5.76 -43.77 65.56
N ALA A 14 6.32 -44.38 66.62
CA ALA A 14 7.76 -44.47 66.84
C ALA A 14 8.48 -45.49 65.93
N SER A 15 7.74 -46.37 65.25
CA SER A 15 8.30 -47.40 64.37
C SER A 15 8.53 -46.92 62.93
N ILE A 16 7.69 -46.01 62.41
CA ILE A 16 7.84 -45.42 61.08
C ILE A 16 9.03 -44.45 61.06
N ALA A 17 9.13 -43.58 62.06
CA ALA A 17 10.23 -42.63 62.18
C ALA A 17 11.61 -43.33 62.25
N ARG A 18 11.70 -44.47 62.95
CA ARG A 18 12.94 -45.27 63.01
C ARG A 18 13.26 -45.99 61.70
N ARG A 19 12.26 -46.45 60.95
CA ARG A 19 12.48 -47.05 59.62
C ARG A 19 12.93 -46.00 58.60
N VAL A 20 12.33 -44.81 58.60
CA VAL A 20 12.73 -43.69 57.75
C VAL A 20 14.15 -43.22 58.10
N ARG A 21 14.50 -43.05 59.39
CA ARG A 21 15.87 -42.67 59.79
C ARG A 21 16.93 -43.69 59.36
N ARG A 22 16.64 -44.98 59.44
CA ARG A 22 17.57 -46.04 58.98
C ARG A 22 17.68 -46.09 57.45
N ALA A 23 16.60 -45.81 56.72
CA ALA A 23 16.64 -45.70 55.27
C ALA A 23 17.47 -44.50 54.81
N VAL A 24 17.28 -43.32 55.45
CA VAL A 24 18.07 -42.11 55.17
C VAL A 24 19.54 -42.30 55.54
N ALA A 25 19.85 -42.95 56.68
CA ALA A 25 21.22 -43.24 57.07
C ALA A 25 21.93 -44.25 56.14
N ARG A 26 21.19 -45.19 55.53
CA ARG A 26 21.74 -46.10 54.51
C ARG A 26 21.95 -45.41 53.16
N LEU A 27 21.08 -44.46 52.80
CA LEU A 27 21.24 -43.64 51.59
C LEU A 27 22.54 -42.83 51.61
N HIS A 28 23.02 -42.43 52.79
CA HIS A 28 24.25 -41.64 52.92
C HIS A 28 25.55 -42.46 52.71
N ARG A 29 25.47 -43.79 52.73
CA ARG A 29 26.65 -44.68 52.62
C ARG A 29 26.83 -45.29 51.23
N ASP A 30 25.95 -44.98 50.29
CA ASP A 30 25.97 -45.51 48.93
C ASP A 30 26.22 -44.37 47.95
N GLU A 31 27.47 -44.22 47.50
CA GLU A 31 27.89 -43.20 46.51
C GLU A 31 27.11 -43.32 45.19
N ARG A 32 26.48 -44.49 44.94
CA ARG A 32 25.56 -44.73 43.82
C ARG A 32 24.27 -43.92 43.89
N GLY A 33 23.86 -43.47 45.08
CA GLY A 33 22.66 -42.62 45.23
C GLY A 33 22.88 -41.19 44.71
N ILE A 34 24.10 -40.65 44.88
CA ILE A 34 24.46 -39.31 44.43
C ILE A 34 24.53 -39.24 42.91
N THR A 35 25.07 -40.27 42.25
CA THR A 35 25.12 -40.32 40.78
C THR A 35 23.72 -40.38 40.17
N SER A 36 22.77 -41.09 40.79
CA SER A 36 21.37 -41.11 40.36
C SER A 36 20.67 -39.75 40.54
N LEU A 37 20.93 -39.03 41.63
CA LEU A 37 20.34 -37.71 41.87
C LEU A 37 20.89 -36.66 40.89
N LEU A 38 22.22 -36.65 40.69
CA LEU A 38 22.87 -35.77 39.72
C LEU A 38 22.37 -36.03 38.30
N SER A 39 22.19 -37.31 37.93
CA SER A 39 21.65 -37.67 36.62
C SER A 39 20.22 -37.17 36.44
N LEU A 40 19.36 -37.28 37.47
CA LEU A 40 18.00 -36.75 37.40
C LEU A 40 17.97 -35.24 37.23
N VAL A 41 18.77 -34.51 38.01
CA VAL A 41 18.89 -33.05 37.91
C VAL A 41 19.42 -32.64 36.54
N ALA A 42 20.44 -33.34 36.02
CA ALA A 42 20.98 -33.09 34.69
C ALA A 42 19.91 -33.30 33.60
N VAL A 43 19.16 -34.41 33.65
CA VAL A 43 18.06 -34.67 32.72
C VAL A 43 17.00 -33.58 32.80
N MET A 44 16.60 -33.15 34.01
CA MET A 44 15.65 -32.05 34.17
C MET A 44 16.17 -30.74 33.56
N LEU A 45 17.43 -30.38 33.81
CA LEU A 45 18.05 -29.18 33.22
C LEU A 45 18.11 -29.25 31.69
N PHE A 46 18.49 -30.40 31.12
CA PHE A 46 18.49 -30.60 29.68
C PHE A 46 17.09 -30.52 29.07
N THR A 47 16.07 -31.09 29.74
CA THR A 47 14.68 -30.97 29.26
C THR A 47 14.19 -29.53 29.31
N MET A 48 14.51 -28.77 30.36
CA MET A 48 14.16 -27.35 30.45
C MET A 48 14.86 -26.53 29.37
N LEU A 49 16.14 -26.80 29.12
CA LEU A 49 16.92 -26.15 28.05
C LEU A 49 16.34 -26.48 26.67
N LEU A 50 15.93 -27.72 26.42
CA LEU A 50 15.33 -28.14 25.15
C LEU A 50 13.97 -27.47 24.92
N VAL A 51 13.13 -27.37 25.96
CA VAL A 51 11.85 -26.64 25.88
C VAL A 51 12.09 -25.16 25.59
N MET A 52 13.04 -24.53 26.29
CA MET A 52 13.43 -23.14 26.05
C MET A 52 13.93 -22.93 24.62
N LEU A 53 14.81 -23.80 24.12
CA LEU A 53 15.31 -23.73 22.76
C LEU A 53 14.19 -23.88 21.72
N THR A 54 13.25 -24.80 21.95
CA THR A 54 12.09 -24.99 21.07
C THR A 54 11.19 -23.75 21.04
N ASN A 55 10.97 -23.11 22.20
CA ASN A 55 10.22 -21.85 22.28
C ASN A 55 10.94 -20.73 21.52
N ILE A 56 12.26 -20.58 21.70
CA ILE A 56 13.06 -19.58 20.97
C ILE A 56 12.95 -19.79 19.45
N VAL A 57 13.15 -21.02 18.97
CA VAL A 57 13.07 -21.33 17.53
C VAL A 57 11.69 -20.99 16.97
N ARG A 58 10.61 -21.30 17.70
CA ARG A 58 9.24 -20.95 17.28
C ARG A 58 9.00 -19.44 17.26
N HIS A 59 9.48 -18.71 18.27
CA HIS A 59 9.36 -17.25 18.29
C HIS A 59 10.13 -16.59 17.16
N VAL A 60 11.32 -17.10 16.83
CA VAL A 60 12.11 -16.62 15.69
C VAL A 60 11.41 -16.93 14.37
N ASP A 61 10.91 -18.16 14.17
CA ASP A 61 10.16 -18.53 12.96
C ASP A 61 8.89 -17.68 12.79
N ASP A 62 8.14 -17.47 13.87
CA ASP A 62 6.96 -16.60 13.86
C ASP A 62 7.31 -15.15 13.51
N LYS A 63 8.39 -14.60 14.09
CA LYS A 63 8.86 -13.25 13.78
C LYS A 63 9.25 -13.11 12.31
N VAL A 64 10.04 -14.05 11.78
CA VAL A 64 10.47 -14.03 10.36
C VAL A 64 9.28 -14.13 9.42
N ARG A 65 8.29 -15.00 9.71
CA ARG A 65 7.08 -15.12 8.89
C ARG A 65 6.23 -13.86 8.92
N MET A 66 6.06 -13.27 10.10
CA MET A 66 5.33 -12.01 10.23
C MET A 66 6.04 -10.91 9.42
N GLN A 67 7.36 -10.77 9.54
CA GLN A 67 8.11 -9.77 8.78
C GLN A 67 7.99 -9.98 7.26
N ASN A 68 8.16 -11.22 6.78
CA ASN A 68 7.97 -11.55 5.37
C ASN A 68 6.55 -11.23 4.90
N ALA A 69 5.54 -11.40 5.77
CA ALA A 69 4.17 -11.03 5.47
C ALA A 69 3.98 -9.50 5.40
N ALA A 70 4.64 -8.74 6.28
CA ALA A 70 4.60 -7.27 6.24
C ALA A 70 5.27 -6.73 4.98
N ASP A 71 6.48 -7.21 4.66
CA ASP A 71 7.23 -6.79 3.47
C ASP A 71 6.44 -7.09 2.19
N ALA A 72 5.91 -8.32 2.07
CA ALA A 72 5.09 -8.70 0.93
C ALA A 72 3.80 -7.88 0.84
N ALA A 73 3.16 -7.59 1.97
CA ALA A 73 1.91 -6.83 2.02
C ALA A 73 2.12 -5.34 1.71
N ALA A 74 3.21 -4.74 2.18
CA ALA A 74 3.63 -3.37 1.86
C ALA A 74 3.91 -3.23 0.37
N PHE A 75 4.78 -4.11 -0.17
CA PHE A 75 5.12 -4.09 -1.58
C PHE A 75 3.89 -4.30 -2.47
N SER A 76 3.05 -5.29 -2.16
CA SER A 76 1.88 -5.60 -2.98
C SER A 76 0.80 -4.52 -2.91
N GLY A 77 0.55 -3.95 -1.74
CA GLY A 77 -0.37 -2.83 -1.56
C GLY A 77 0.08 -1.58 -2.33
N ALA A 78 1.35 -1.19 -2.14
CA ALA A 78 1.96 -0.11 -2.91
C ALA A 78 1.92 -0.37 -4.42
N ALA A 79 2.12 -1.61 -4.86
CA ALA A 79 2.08 -1.96 -6.29
C ALA A 79 0.69 -1.81 -6.90
N VAL A 80 -0.37 -2.03 -6.13
CA VAL A 80 -1.73 -1.72 -6.58
C VAL A 80 -1.91 -0.21 -6.73
N LEU A 81 -1.48 0.59 -5.74
CA LEU A 81 -1.57 2.05 -5.82
C LEU A 81 -0.77 2.61 -7.02
N ALA A 82 0.45 2.12 -7.24
CA ALA A 82 1.27 2.46 -8.39
C ALA A 82 0.55 2.14 -9.73
N ARG A 83 -0.17 1.01 -9.81
CA ARG A 83 -0.99 0.69 -11.00
C ARG A 83 -2.16 1.66 -11.17
N GLY A 84 -2.78 2.11 -10.08
CA GLY A 84 -3.80 3.15 -10.12
C GLY A 84 -3.26 4.46 -10.70
N MET A 85 -2.08 4.88 -10.23
CA MET A 85 -1.41 6.07 -10.77
C MET A 85 -1.02 5.92 -12.24
N ASN A 86 -0.55 4.73 -12.67
CA ASN A 86 -0.29 4.43 -14.09
C ASN A 86 -1.57 4.49 -14.94
N ALA A 87 -2.70 4.00 -14.41
CA ALA A 87 -3.99 4.04 -15.08
C ALA A 87 -4.48 5.48 -15.27
N ILE A 88 -4.28 6.35 -14.27
CA ILE A 88 -4.58 7.78 -14.36
C ILE A 88 -3.70 8.45 -15.42
N ALA A 89 -2.39 8.16 -15.41
CA ALA A 89 -1.47 8.75 -16.38
C ALA A 89 -1.79 8.34 -17.82
N PHE A 90 -2.12 7.07 -18.01
CA PHE A 90 -2.62 6.57 -19.29
C PHE A 90 -3.92 7.29 -19.71
N ALA A 91 -4.87 7.49 -18.79
CA ALA A 91 -6.11 8.18 -19.09
C ALA A 91 -5.89 9.66 -19.49
N ASN A 92 -4.97 10.36 -18.82
CA ASN A 92 -4.59 11.74 -19.17
C ASN A 92 -4.02 11.82 -20.61
N HIS A 93 -3.18 10.85 -21.00
CA HIS A 93 -2.68 10.77 -22.38
C HIS A 93 -3.79 10.43 -23.37
N LEU A 94 -4.62 9.44 -23.06
CA LEU A 94 -5.72 9.01 -23.91
C LEU A 94 -6.70 10.16 -24.17
N GLU A 95 -6.96 11.00 -23.16
CA GLU A 95 -7.78 12.20 -23.28
C GLU A 95 -7.20 13.18 -24.31
N ALA A 96 -5.92 13.52 -24.18
CA ALA A 96 -5.24 14.40 -25.12
C ALA A 96 -5.20 13.85 -26.56
N GLU A 97 -4.93 12.55 -26.71
CA GLU A 97 -4.98 11.86 -28.01
C GLU A 97 -6.38 11.84 -28.61
N THR A 98 -7.41 11.67 -27.78
CA THR A 98 -8.82 11.69 -28.21
C THR A 98 -9.20 13.07 -28.75
N PHE A 99 -8.77 14.15 -28.09
CA PHE A 99 -8.95 15.52 -28.60
C PHE A 99 -8.22 15.73 -29.93
N ALA A 100 -6.94 15.36 -30.00
CA ALA A 100 -6.12 15.49 -31.19
C ALA A 100 -6.72 14.74 -32.39
N LEU A 101 -7.14 13.49 -32.18
CA LEU A 101 -7.76 12.65 -33.19
C LEU A 101 -9.11 13.24 -33.64
N THR A 102 -9.94 13.72 -32.71
CA THR A 102 -11.21 14.36 -33.05
C THR A 102 -11.00 15.59 -33.93
N ALA A 103 -10.02 16.43 -33.58
CA ALA A 103 -9.68 17.61 -34.36
C ALA A 103 -9.20 17.26 -35.78
N LEU A 104 -8.35 16.23 -35.90
CA LEU A 104 -7.87 15.74 -37.19
C LEU A 104 -9.01 15.13 -38.03
N LEU A 105 -9.92 14.39 -37.41
CA LEU A 105 -11.08 13.81 -38.10
C LEU A 105 -12.03 14.90 -38.61
N ARG A 106 -12.28 15.97 -37.84
CA ARG A 106 -13.06 17.14 -38.32
C ARG A 106 -12.40 17.78 -39.54
N ALA A 107 -11.08 17.99 -39.50
CA ALA A 107 -10.34 18.53 -40.65
C ALA A 107 -10.37 17.62 -41.89
N LEU A 108 -10.41 16.29 -41.70
CA LEU A 108 -10.55 15.32 -42.78
C LEU A 108 -11.98 15.23 -43.33
N GLU A 109 -12.99 15.37 -42.47
CA GLU A 109 -14.40 15.40 -42.85
C GLU A 109 -14.70 16.56 -43.80
N ASP A 110 -14.16 17.75 -43.51
CA ASP A 110 -14.25 18.94 -44.39
C ASP A 110 -13.67 18.68 -45.78
N ARG A 111 -12.68 17.79 -45.86
CA ARG A 111 -12.06 17.33 -47.12
C ARG A 111 -12.80 16.16 -47.77
N GLY A 112 -13.99 15.84 -47.30
CA GLY A 112 -14.85 14.79 -47.85
C GLY A 112 -14.52 13.37 -47.40
N SER A 113 -13.73 13.18 -46.34
CA SER A 113 -13.41 11.84 -45.84
C SER A 113 -14.64 11.13 -45.28
N GLN A 114 -15.08 10.05 -45.93
CA GLN A 114 -16.21 9.24 -45.45
C GLN A 114 -15.88 8.52 -44.14
N THR A 115 -14.64 8.04 -43.95
CA THR A 115 -14.20 7.40 -42.71
C THR A 115 -14.27 8.37 -41.53
N ALA A 116 -13.91 9.63 -41.74
CA ALA A 116 -14.01 10.64 -40.68
C ALA A 116 -15.45 10.86 -40.23
N ARG A 117 -16.39 10.99 -41.18
CA ARG A 117 -17.84 11.09 -40.90
C ARG A 117 -18.37 9.92 -40.08
N GLN A 118 -17.84 8.72 -40.30
CA GLN A 118 -18.26 7.52 -39.57
C GLN A 118 -17.67 7.45 -38.15
N LEU A 119 -16.44 7.93 -37.94
CA LEU A 119 -15.75 7.86 -36.64
C LEU A 119 -16.08 9.02 -35.70
N LEU A 120 -16.38 10.20 -36.22
CA LEU A 120 -16.66 11.39 -35.40
C LEU A 120 -17.78 11.20 -34.37
N PRO A 121 -18.91 10.53 -34.67
CA PRO A 121 -19.93 10.26 -33.66
C PRO A 121 -19.40 9.46 -32.48
N VAL A 122 -18.52 8.48 -32.72
CA VAL A 122 -17.91 7.66 -31.65
C VAL A 122 -17.00 8.53 -30.78
N MET A 123 -16.18 9.38 -31.39
CA MET A 123 -15.30 10.29 -30.67
C MET A 123 -16.08 11.29 -29.80
N ASN A 124 -17.19 11.82 -30.32
CA ASN A 124 -18.08 12.71 -29.56
C ASN A 124 -18.71 11.99 -28.35
N VAL A 125 -19.02 10.69 -28.46
CA VAL A 125 -19.50 9.91 -27.30
C VAL A 125 -18.40 9.73 -26.26
N VAL A 126 -17.16 9.46 -26.67
CA VAL A 126 -16.02 9.31 -25.74
C VAL A 126 -15.74 10.61 -24.99
N LEU A 127 -15.69 11.74 -25.71
CA LEU A 127 -15.49 13.08 -25.13
C LEU A 127 -16.72 13.59 -24.36
N GLY A 128 -17.89 12.97 -24.57
CA GLY A 128 -19.16 13.43 -24.02
C GLY A 128 -19.66 14.74 -24.63
N THR A 129 -20.74 15.26 -24.06
CA THR A 129 -21.30 16.54 -24.48
C THR A 129 -20.64 17.74 -23.76
N PRO A 130 -20.54 18.90 -24.43
CA PRO A 130 -20.05 20.15 -23.82
C PRO A 130 -20.83 20.54 -22.56
N GLU A 131 -22.16 20.45 -22.62
CA GLU A 131 -23.07 20.77 -21.52
C GLU A 131 -23.48 19.47 -20.82
N PRO A 132 -23.06 19.21 -19.57
CA PRO A 132 -23.43 17.99 -18.88
C PRO A 132 -24.94 17.95 -18.70
N VAL A 133 -25.62 17.07 -19.46
CA VAL A 133 -27.09 16.99 -19.44
C VAL A 133 -27.58 16.52 -18.06
N LEU A 134 -26.80 15.68 -17.37
CA LEU A 134 -26.98 15.31 -15.96
C LEU A 134 -25.63 14.88 -15.34
N PRO A 135 -25.31 15.26 -14.08
CA PRO A 135 -24.03 14.95 -13.44
C PRO A 135 -23.80 13.47 -13.08
N VAL A 136 -24.76 12.57 -13.33
CA VAL A 136 -24.78 11.23 -12.69
C VAL A 136 -24.63 10.05 -13.67
N THR A 137 -24.66 10.26 -15.00
CA THR A 137 -24.70 9.09 -15.90
C THR A 137 -23.94 9.29 -17.22
N GLY A 138 -22.73 8.72 -17.28
CA GLY A 138 -22.11 8.22 -18.52
C GLY A 138 -21.65 9.24 -19.56
N ASP A 139 -21.85 10.54 -19.33
CA ASP A 139 -21.29 11.58 -20.18
C ASP A 139 -19.82 11.75 -19.82
N ARG A 140 -18.91 11.59 -20.79
CA ARG A 140 -17.43 11.63 -20.65
C ARG A 140 -16.82 10.36 -20.04
N LEU A 141 -16.51 9.41 -20.93
CA LEU A 141 -16.01 8.09 -20.52
C LEU A 141 -14.63 8.15 -19.85
N ILE A 142 -13.75 9.07 -20.28
CA ILE A 142 -12.37 9.14 -19.77
C ILE A 142 -12.33 9.74 -18.35
N PRO A 143 -12.95 10.90 -18.06
CA PRO A 143 -13.06 11.40 -16.69
C PRO A 143 -13.80 10.44 -15.74
N ALA A 144 -14.84 9.76 -16.23
CA ALA A 144 -15.53 8.73 -15.43
C ALA A 144 -14.59 7.60 -15.03
N TYR A 145 -13.80 7.07 -15.98
CA TYR A 145 -12.80 6.05 -15.70
C TYR A 145 -11.73 6.53 -14.70
N GLN A 146 -11.25 7.77 -14.83
CA GLN A 146 -10.28 8.35 -13.88
C GLN A 146 -10.86 8.41 -12.46
N ARG A 147 -12.11 8.87 -12.31
CA ARG A 147 -12.82 8.93 -11.03
C ARG A 147 -13.04 7.52 -10.44
N ASP A 148 -13.39 6.55 -11.27
CA ASP A 148 -13.52 5.14 -10.87
C ASP A 148 -12.18 4.56 -10.39
N VAL A 149 -11.08 4.89 -11.06
CA VAL A 149 -9.72 4.48 -10.63
C VAL A 149 -9.40 5.05 -9.25
N VAL A 150 -9.68 6.34 -9.02
CA VAL A 150 -9.48 6.99 -7.73
C VAL A 150 -10.32 6.34 -6.63
N ALA A 151 -11.57 6.00 -6.92
CA ALA A 151 -12.47 5.39 -5.95
C ALA A 151 -12.14 3.90 -5.65
N LEU A 152 -11.76 3.11 -6.66
CA LEU A 152 -11.67 1.65 -6.54
C LEU A 152 -10.29 1.14 -6.09
N PHE A 153 -9.21 1.77 -6.54
CA PHE A 153 -7.85 1.26 -6.27
C PHE A 153 -7.44 1.27 -4.78
N PRO A 154 -7.84 2.24 -3.95
CA PRO A 154 -7.56 2.21 -2.50
C PRO A 154 -8.15 0.96 -1.84
N ASP A 155 -9.40 0.64 -2.17
CA ASP A 155 -10.05 -0.57 -1.69
C ASP A 155 -9.34 -1.83 -2.19
N LEU A 156 -8.98 -1.89 -3.47
CA LEU A 156 -8.23 -3.02 -4.01
C LEU A 156 -6.87 -3.20 -3.32
N ALA A 157 -6.15 -2.11 -3.05
CA ALA A 157 -4.87 -2.13 -2.35
C ALA A 157 -5.03 -2.69 -0.94
N ARG A 158 -6.04 -2.20 -0.18
CA ARG A 158 -6.39 -2.71 1.14
C ARG A 158 -6.69 -4.22 1.12
N GLN A 159 -7.50 -4.68 0.17
CA GLN A 159 -7.84 -6.10 0.03
C GLN A 159 -6.61 -6.97 -0.28
N VAL A 160 -5.76 -6.51 -1.20
CA VAL A 160 -4.51 -7.21 -1.56
C VAL A 160 -3.55 -7.26 -0.37
N THR A 161 -3.35 -6.17 0.36
CA THR A 161 -2.51 -6.15 1.57
C THR A 161 -3.01 -7.16 2.60
N GLN A 162 -4.32 -7.19 2.87
CA GLN A 162 -4.92 -8.14 3.81
C GLN A 162 -4.72 -9.61 3.36
N GLU A 163 -4.97 -9.92 2.08
CA GLU A 163 -4.81 -11.28 1.53
C GLU A 163 -3.34 -11.73 1.52
N ILE A 164 -2.42 -10.86 1.13
CA ILE A 164 -0.98 -11.16 1.11
C ILE A 164 -0.46 -11.35 2.53
N ALA A 165 -0.86 -10.51 3.48
CA ALA A 165 -0.53 -10.70 4.88
C ALA A 165 -0.99 -12.09 5.36
N LEU A 166 -2.25 -12.46 5.10
CA LEU A 166 -2.80 -13.76 5.47
C LEU A 166 -2.02 -14.94 4.87
N ARG A 167 -1.67 -14.88 3.57
CA ARG A 167 -0.95 -15.96 2.87
C ARG A 167 0.47 -16.16 3.35
N HIS A 168 1.17 -15.07 3.66
CA HIS A 168 2.59 -15.13 4.06
C HIS A 168 2.78 -15.35 5.57
N GLY A 169 1.77 -15.05 6.39
CA GLY A 169 1.82 -15.25 7.85
C GLY A 169 1.45 -16.64 8.36
N LEU A 170 0.75 -17.44 7.55
CA LEU A 170 0.26 -18.76 7.93
C LEU A 170 1.07 -19.88 7.26
N PRO A 171 1.32 -21.01 7.95
CA PRO A 171 1.83 -22.21 7.29
C PRO A 171 0.87 -22.60 6.17
N GLN A 172 1.37 -22.83 4.95
CA GLN A 172 0.54 -23.13 3.77
C GLN A 172 -0.44 -24.30 4.00
N GLY A 173 -0.06 -25.31 4.80
CA GLY A 173 -0.93 -26.43 5.17
C GLY A 173 -2.12 -26.08 6.08
N ARG A 174 -2.23 -24.84 6.56
CA ARG A 174 -3.35 -24.33 7.36
C ARG A 174 -4.19 -23.28 6.64
N LEU A 175 -3.82 -22.90 5.41
CA LEU A 175 -4.62 -21.97 4.63
C LEU A 175 -5.90 -22.69 4.19
N PRO A 176 -7.10 -22.15 4.49
CA PRO A 176 -8.31 -22.65 3.86
C PRO A 176 -8.16 -22.52 2.34
N GLN A 177 -8.42 -23.60 1.61
CA GLN A 177 -8.37 -23.59 0.15
C GLN A 177 -9.57 -22.78 -0.38
N GLY A 178 -9.43 -21.46 -0.48
CA GLY A 178 -10.45 -20.54 -1.00
C GLY A 178 -10.13 -19.07 -0.72
N THR A 179 -10.66 -18.15 -1.53
CA THR A 179 -10.55 -16.70 -1.30
C THR A 179 -11.34 -16.31 -0.04
N LEU A 180 -10.63 -15.79 0.97
CA LEU A 180 -11.16 -15.58 2.32
C LEU A 180 -12.33 -14.59 2.42
N GLN A 181 -12.49 -13.70 1.44
CA GLN A 181 -13.58 -12.72 1.42
C GLN A 181 -14.93 -13.30 0.99
N ALA A 182 -14.97 -14.42 0.26
CA ALA A 182 -16.21 -14.88 -0.36
C ALA A 182 -17.11 -15.73 0.57
N GLN A 183 -16.63 -16.16 1.75
CA GLN A 183 -17.28 -17.28 2.46
C GLN A 183 -17.50 -17.12 3.96
N GLY A 184 -17.47 -15.90 4.52
CA GLY A 184 -17.82 -15.70 5.94
C GLY A 184 -17.07 -16.67 6.87
N VAL A 185 -15.79 -16.90 6.56
CA VAL A 185 -15.01 -18.00 7.13
C VAL A 185 -15.03 -17.87 8.65
N SER A 186 -15.63 -18.87 9.30
CA SER A 186 -15.75 -18.90 10.75
C SER A 186 -14.35 -18.80 11.37
N PRO A 187 -14.15 -17.97 12.42
CA PRO A 187 -12.86 -17.78 13.10
C PRO A 187 -12.17 -19.08 13.54
N ALA A 188 -12.92 -20.18 13.65
CA ALA A 188 -12.45 -21.51 14.05
C ALA A 188 -11.33 -22.09 13.16
N GLY A 189 -11.22 -21.69 11.88
CA GLY A 189 -10.21 -22.22 10.96
C GLY A 189 -8.77 -21.75 11.21
N PHE A 190 -8.58 -20.63 11.92
CA PHE A 190 -7.26 -19.99 12.06
C PHE A 190 -6.45 -20.48 13.27
N GLY A 191 -7.00 -21.44 14.01
CA GLY A 191 -6.40 -21.96 15.24
C GLY A 191 -6.49 -20.97 16.42
N PRO A 192 -5.79 -21.26 17.53
CA PRO A 192 -5.96 -20.52 18.79
C PRO A 192 -5.47 -19.07 18.73
N ARG A 193 -4.68 -18.70 17.72
CA ARG A 193 -4.15 -17.34 17.52
C ARG A 193 -5.10 -16.44 16.73
N GLY A 194 -6.19 -16.97 16.18
CA GLY A 194 -7.07 -16.22 15.28
C GLY A 194 -6.42 -15.84 13.95
N PRO A 195 -7.16 -15.12 13.09
CA PRO A 195 -6.66 -14.67 11.79
C PRO A 195 -5.57 -13.60 11.94
N GLN A 196 -4.67 -13.55 10.97
CA GLN A 196 -3.73 -12.45 10.81
C GLN A 196 -4.41 -11.29 10.08
N SER A 197 -4.14 -10.05 10.49
CA SER A 197 -4.73 -8.86 9.87
C SER A 197 -3.62 -7.99 9.26
N GLY A 198 -3.70 -7.72 7.96
CA GLY A 198 -2.81 -6.79 7.26
C GLY A 198 -3.54 -5.48 6.98
N VAL A 199 -2.98 -4.36 7.42
CA VAL A 199 -3.54 -3.03 7.17
C VAL A 199 -2.51 -2.17 6.46
N LEU A 200 -2.91 -1.51 5.38
CA LEU A 200 -2.08 -0.55 4.66
C LEU A 200 -2.42 0.87 5.14
N TRP A 201 -1.39 1.65 5.44
CA TRP A 201 -1.49 3.00 5.96
C TRP A 201 -0.73 3.94 5.03
N LEU A 202 -1.23 5.16 4.86
CA LEU A 202 -0.47 6.27 4.30
C LEU A 202 0.54 6.76 5.35
N SER A 203 1.66 7.36 4.94
CA SER A 203 2.63 7.89 5.91
C SER A 203 2.05 9.01 6.78
N ARG A 204 0.93 9.64 6.42
CA ARG A 204 0.20 10.55 7.35
C ARG A 204 -0.62 9.86 8.45
N GLY A 205 -0.62 8.52 8.51
CA GLY A 205 -1.32 7.74 9.53
C GLY A 205 -2.76 7.34 9.22
N ALA A 206 -3.29 7.70 8.05
CA ALA A 206 -4.62 7.27 7.62
C ALA A 206 -4.57 5.86 6.99
N ALA A 207 -5.54 5.00 7.33
CA ALA A 207 -5.66 3.68 6.71
C ALA A 207 -6.18 3.82 5.27
N VAL A 208 -5.52 3.13 4.33
CA VAL A 208 -5.88 3.13 2.90
C VAL A 208 -7.28 2.55 2.70
N GLY A 209 -8.13 3.24 1.93
CA GLY A 209 -9.51 2.83 1.65
C GLY A 209 -10.47 2.97 2.84
N VAL A 210 -10.09 3.68 3.91
CA VAL A 210 -10.97 4.01 5.05
C VAL A 210 -11.33 5.50 5.08
N ALA A 211 -10.44 6.37 4.59
CA ALA A 211 -10.69 7.80 4.49
C ALA A 211 -11.79 8.12 3.47
N ASP A 212 -12.32 9.36 3.52
CA ASP A 212 -13.23 9.84 2.47
C ASP A 212 -12.44 9.98 1.15
N GLU A 213 -12.54 8.98 0.27
CA GLU A 213 -11.89 9.03 -1.04
C GLU A 213 -12.47 10.15 -1.93
N LEU A 214 -13.61 10.74 -1.57
CA LEU A 214 -14.15 11.93 -2.23
C LEU A 214 -13.43 13.21 -1.78
N ASP A 215 -12.73 13.21 -0.64
CA ASP A 215 -11.98 14.37 -0.17
C ASP A 215 -10.60 14.42 -0.85
N PRO A 216 -10.30 15.43 -1.68
CA PRO A 216 -8.99 15.54 -2.32
C PRO A 216 -7.84 15.71 -1.33
N ALA A 217 -8.09 16.20 -0.12
CA ALA A 217 -7.08 16.31 0.92
C ALA A 217 -6.81 14.96 1.59
N GLU A 218 -7.83 14.12 1.78
CA GLU A 218 -7.73 12.88 2.58
C GLU A 218 -7.76 11.57 1.78
N ARG A 219 -8.03 11.61 0.47
CA ARG A 219 -7.99 10.43 -0.38
C ARG A 219 -6.60 9.81 -0.47
N THR A 220 -6.57 8.52 -0.75
CA THR A 220 -5.38 7.67 -0.83
C THR A 220 -4.49 8.04 -2.01
N LEU A 221 -5.04 8.15 -3.22
CA LEU A 221 -4.26 8.54 -4.39
C LEU A 221 -4.09 10.06 -4.39
N PRO A 222 -2.86 10.61 -4.44
CA PRO A 222 -2.61 12.04 -4.31
C PRO A 222 -2.89 12.80 -5.61
N VAL A 223 -4.11 12.63 -6.15
CA VAL A 223 -4.57 13.22 -7.40
C VAL A 223 -5.81 14.08 -7.17
N ILE A 224 -6.01 15.03 -8.07
CA ILE A 224 -7.05 16.05 -7.97
C ILE A 224 -7.75 16.15 -9.32
N ASP A 225 -9.07 16.22 -9.28
CA ASP A 225 -9.93 16.50 -10.43
C ASP A 225 -10.18 18.01 -10.54
N PRO A 226 -9.49 18.72 -11.46
CA PRO A 226 -9.67 20.16 -11.63
C PRO A 226 -10.91 20.51 -12.49
N GLY A 227 -11.69 19.51 -12.94
CA GLY A 227 -12.92 19.70 -13.68
C GLY A 227 -13.93 20.50 -12.88
N SER A 228 -14.63 21.43 -13.55
CA SER A 228 -15.71 22.21 -12.91
C SER A 228 -16.91 21.33 -12.47
N ASP A 229 -17.02 20.14 -13.06
CA ASP A 229 -17.98 19.09 -12.72
C ASP A 229 -17.43 18.04 -11.74
N GLY A 230 -16.16 18.15 -11.35
CA GLY A 230 -15.49 17.24 -10.42
C GLY A 230 -15.90 17.47 -8.96
N SER A 231 -15.79 16.43 -8.13
CA SER A 231 -16.07 16.49 -6.69
C SER A 231 -15.16 17.48 -5.94
N ASP A 232 -14.00 17.77 -6.51
CA ASP A 232 -12.92 18.49 -5.84
C ASP A 232 -13.09 19.99 -6.00
N TRP A 233 -13.85 20.41 -7.01
CA TRP A 233 -14.06 21.81 -7.36
C TRP A 233 -14.55 22.65 -6.19
N ALA A 234 -15.51 22.12 -5.43
CA ALA A 234 -16.07 22.82 -4.28
C ALA A 234 -15.21 22.71 -3.00
N ARG A 235 -14.20 21.82 -2.97
CA ARG A 235 -13.46 21.46 -1.74
C ARG A 235 -12.11 22.15 -1.61
N LEU A 236 -11.55 22.67 -2.71
CA LEU A 236 -10.19 23.23 -2.73
C LEU A 236 -10.21 24.76 -2.96
N PRO A 237 -9.53 25.55 -2.11
CA PRO A 237 -9.55 27.00 -2.20
C PRO A 237 -8.82 27.55 -3.43
N ASP A 238 -7.85 26.81 -3.96
CA ASP A 238 -6.97 27.19 -5.07
C ASP A 238 -7.34 26.48 -6.39
N ILE A 239 -8.53 25.87 -6.48
CA ILE A 239 -8.92 25.05 -7.64
C ILE A 239 -8.86 25.81 -8.97
N GLY A 240 -9.10 27.12 -8.97
CA GLY A 240 -9.00 27.95 -10.18
C GLY A 240 -7.60 27.91 -10.80
N ASP A 241 -6.55 27.99 -9.97
CA ASP A 241 -5.16 27.91 -10.42
C ASP A 241 -4.84 26.49 -10.94
N ARG A 242 -5.38 25.46 -10.28
CA ARG A 242 -5.24 24.05 -10.69
C ARG A 242 -5.91 23.79 -12.04
N GLN A 243 -7.10 24.34 -12.24
CA GLN A 243 -7.80 24.27 -13.52
C GLN A 243 -7.05 25.00 -14.63
N ALA A 244 -6.54 26.20 -14.36
CA ALA A 244 -5.71 26.91 -15.34
C ALA A 244 -4.48 26.08 -15.75
N LEU A 245 -3.79 25.47 -14.78
CA LEU A 245 -2.67 24.57 -15.05
C LEU A 245 -3.09 23.34 -15.86
N ALA A 246 -4.21 22.69 -15.51
CA ALA A 246 -4.73 21.54 -16.23
C ALA A 246 -5.10 21.87 -17.68
N VAL A 247 -5.70 23.04 -17.93
CA VAL A 247 -6.00 23.54 -19.27
C VAL A 247 -4.74 23.71 -20.10
N VAL A 248 -3.69 24.33 -19.53
CA VAL A 248 -2.39 24.49 -20.19
C VAL A 248 -1.77 23.14 -20.53
N ARG A 249 -1.70 22.22 -19.56
CA ARG A 249 -1.13 20.88 -19.78
C ARG A 249 -1.89 20.09 -20.84
N ARG A 250 -3.22 20.12 -20.80
CA ARG A 250 -4.07 19.49 -21.82
C ARG A 250 -3.78 20.04 -23.21
N LEU A 251 -3.66 21.36 -23.36
CA LEU A 251 -3.34 21.99 -24.65
C LEU A 251 -1.97 21.56 -25.16
N GLU A 252 -0.95 21.55 -24.29
CA GLU A 252 0.41 21.11 -24.62
C GLU A 252 0.40 19.65 -25.11
N THR A 253 -0.17 18.73 -24.31
CA THR A 253 -0.20 17.30 -24.62
C THR A 253 -1.04 17.00 -25.87
N ALA A 254 -2.21 17.64 -26.03
CA ALA A 254 -3.06 17.40 -27.20
C ALA A 254 -2.44 17.97 -28.49
N THR A 255 -1.74 19.09 -28.40
CA THR A 255 -0.99 19.65 -29.54
C THR A 255 0.13 18.69 -29.97
N GLU A 256 0.85 18.12 -29.01
CA GLU A 256 1.90 17.16 -29.32
C GLU A 256 1.33 15.85 -29.90
N ALA A 257 0.26 15.32 -29.31
CA ALA A 257 -0.45 14.17 -29.86
C ALA A 257 -0.94 14.42 -31.30
N LEU A 258 -1.43 15.62 -31.61
CA LEU A 258 -1.85 15.98 -32.97
C LEU A 258 -0.68 15.94 -33.95
N ARG A 259 0.50 16.41 -33.57
CA ARG A 259 1.71 16.32 -34.42
C ARG A 259 2.08 14.87 -34.69
N VAL A 260 2.13 14.05 -33.65
CA VAL A 260 2.44 12.62 -33.77
C VAL A 260 1.44 11.91 -34.69
N LEU A 261 0.14 12.17 -34.53
CA LEU A 261 -0.90 11.61 -35.39
C LEU A 261 -0.79 12.07 -36.84
N HIS A 262 -0.50 13.35 -37.09
CA HIS A 262 -0.27 13.88 -38.44
C HIS A 262 0.94 13.21 -39.10
N ASP A 263 2.02 13.00 -38.35
CA ASP A 263 3.23 12.33 -38.84
C ASP A 263 3.02 10.84 -39.14
N GLN A 264 1.99 10.22 -38.56
CA GLN A 264 1.60 8.84 -38.90
C GLN A 264 0.76 8.74 -40.18
N LEU A 265 0.26 9.86 -40.73
CA LEU A 265 -0.53 9.84 -41.95
C LEU A 265 0.31 9.42 -43.18
N PRO A 266 -0.34 8.88 -44.24
CA PRO A 266 0.31 8.62 -45.51
C PRO A 266 0.98 9.87 -46.07
N ALA A 267 2.10 9.72 -46.77
CA ALA A 267 2.89 10.84 -47.29
C ALA A 267 2.06 11.84 -48.12
N SER A 268 1.08 11.35 -48.90
CA SER A 268 0.17 12.20 -49.70
C SER A 268 -0.68 13.14 -48.85
N ARG A 269 -1.05 12.74 -47.63
CA ARG A 269 -1.79 13.57 -46.66
C ARG A 269 -0.85 14.40 -45.80
N ARG A 270 0.33 13.87 -45.47
CA ARG A 270 1.32 14.56 -44.64
C ARG A 270 1.88 15.82 -45.30
N GLN A 271 2.03 15.79 -46.63
CA GLN A 271 2.49 16.95 -47.43
C GLN A 271 1.47 18.09 -47.50
N ASP A 272 0.23 17.85 -47.10
CA ASP A 272 -0.83 18.84 -47.08
C ASP A 272 -0.72 19.71 -45.83
N SER A 273 0.10 20.76 -45.91
CA SER A 273 0.33 21.69 -44.79
C SER A 273 -0.95 22.34 -44.27
N SER A 274 -1.97 22.47 -45.12
CA SER A 274 -3.26 23.03 -44.73
C SER A 274 -4.05 22.10 -43.80
N LEU A 275 -3.85 20.78 -43.89
CA LEU A 275 -4.56 19.81 -43.04
C LEU A 275 -4.19 19.98 -41.56
N LEU A 276 -2.90 20.11 -41.25
CA LEU A 276 -2.43 20.32 -39.88
C LEU A 276 -2.90 21.67 -39.34
N GLY A 277 -2.92 22.71 -40.18
CA GLY A 277 -3.46 24.02 -39.81
C GLY A 277 -4.95 23.96 -39.47
N ASP A 278 -5.75 23.27 -40.27
CA ASP A 278 -7.19 23.07 -40.01
C ASP A 278 -7.43 22.27 -38.74
N ALA A 279 -6.71 21.15 -38.57
CA ALA A 279 -6.80 20.33 -37.36
C ALA A 279 -6.39 21.11 -36.11
N THR A 280 -5.37 21.95 -36.18
CA THR A 280 -4.96 22.80 -35.05
C THR A 280 -6.06 23.79 -34.69
N ARG A 281 -6.73 24.40 -35.68
CA ARG A 281 -7.89 25.29 -35.44
C ARG A 281 -9.05 24.54 -34.78
N TYR A 282 -9.34 23.33 -35.23
CA TYR A 282 -10.37 22.49 -34.60
C TYR A 282 -10.00 22.08 -33.17
N LEU A 283 -8.73 21.79 -32.91
CA LEU A 283 -8.24 21.45 -31.59
C LEU A 283 -8.40 22.62 -30.62
N VAL A 284 -7.96 23.82 -31.01
CA VAL A 284 -8.13 25.03 -30.19
C VAL A 284 -9.60 25.30 -29.91
N ARG A 285 -10.47 25.19 -30.93
CA ARG A 285 -11.92 25.33 -30.74
C ARG A 285 -12.48 24.28 -29.76
N LEU A 286 -12.08 23.03 -29.88
CA LEU A 286 -12.49 21.97 -28.96
C LEU A 286 -12.08 22.30 -27.52
N LEU A 287 -10.85 22.75 -27.30
CA LEU A 287 -10.30 22.97 -25.97
C LEU A 287 -10.79 24.28 -25.32
N GLU A 288 -10.99 25.34 -26.10
CA GLU A 288 -11.36 26.67 -25.58
C GLU A 288 -12.87 26.95 -25.61
N VAL A 289 -13.60 26.35 -26.56
CA VAL A 289 -15.03 26.63 -26.77
C VAL A 289 -15.89 25.45 -26.37
N ASP A 290 -15.59 24.25 -26.90
CA ASP A 290 -16.45 23.08 -26.67
C ASP A 290 -16.21 22.47 -25.27
N PHE A 291 -14.98 22.49 -24.76
CA PHE A 291 -14.60 21.87 -23.47
C PHE A 291 -13.65 22.75 -22.62
N PRO A 292 -14.05 23.99 -22.27
CA PRO A 292 -13.15 24.93 -21.60
C PRO A 292 -12.71 24.49 -20.20
N THR A 293 -13.59 23.80 -19.47
CA THR A 293 -13.39 23.46 -18.03
C THR A 293 -13.71 22.01 -17.69
N THR A 294 -13.85 21.18 -18.72
CA THR A 294 -14.29 19.77 -18.65
C THR A 294 -13.34 18.91 -19.46
N ASN A 295 -13.30 17.60 -19.20
CA ASN A 295 -12.25 16.73 -19.77
C ASN A 295 -10.88 17.33 -19.49
N LEU A 296 -10.58 17.46 -18.19
CA LEU A 296 -9.31 17.95 -17.72
C LEU A 296 -8.52 16.79 -17.09
N PRO A 297 -7.21 16.73 -17.35
CA PRO A 297 -6.36 15.70 -16.79
C PRO A 297 -6.28 15.83 -15.28
N LEU A 298 -6.31 14.70 -14.57
CA LEU A 298 -6.09 14.70 -13.12
C LEU A 298 -4.68 15.19 -12.82
N LEU A 299 -4.54 16.08 -11.83
CA LEU A 299 -3.25 16.65 -11.42
C LEU A 299 -2.77 16.02 -10.12
N LEU A 300 -1.46 16.00 -9.88
CA LEU A 300 -0.92 15.61 -8.57
C LEU A 300 -1.19 16.70 -7.53
N ARG A 301 -1.53 16.29 -6.30
CA ARG A 301 -1.82 17.19 -5.18
C ARG A 301 -0.67 18.17 -4.89
N SER A 302 0.58 17.71 -5.01
CA SER A 302 1.78 18.50 -4.70
C SER A 302 2.10 19.61 -5.70
N GLN A 303 1.57 19.55 -6.93
CA GLN A 303 1.96 20.48 -8.01
C GLN A 303 1.36 21.88 -7.90
N THR A 304 0.53 22.15 -6.89
CA THR A 304 -0.48 23.21 -7.01
C THR A 304 -0.42 24.30 -5.94
N GLY A 305 0.70 24.45 -5.21
CA GLY A 305 0.90 25.56 -4.27
C GLY A 305 1.65 26.76 -4.88
N ALA A 306 0.94 27.88 -5.08
CA ALA A 306 1.46 29.18 -5.56
C ALA A 306 2.29 29.98 -4.53
N ALA A 307 2.66 29.38 -3.40
CA ALA A 307 3.79 29.81 -2.61
C ALA A 307 4.69 28.60 -2.56
N ALA A 308 5.89 28.71 -3.14
CA ALA A 308 6.93 27.72 -3.04
C ALA A 308 7.04 27.24 -1.58
N ALA A 309 6.34 26.15 -1.25
CA ALA A 309 6.82 25.28 -0.20
C ALA A 309 8.28 25.06 -0.61
N PRO A 310 9.24 25.31 0.30
CA PRO A 310 10.66 25.21 -0.03
C PRO A 310 10.83 23.93 -0.84
N GLU A 311 11.56 23.97 -1.97
CA GLU A 311 11.72 22.86 -2.95
C GLU A 311 12.07 21.48 -2.33
N SER A 312 12.29 21.45 -1.02
CA SER A 312 12.56 20.30 -0.17
C SER A 312 11.38 19.77 0.67
N ALA A 313 10.17 20.34 0.61
CA ALA A 313 9.02 19.71 1.29
C ALA A 313 8.78 18.33 0.62
N PRO A 314 8.90 17.22 1.36
CA PRO A 314 8.97 15.90 0.74
C PRO A 314 7.65 15.62 0.04
N LEU A 315 7.67 15.51 -1.29
CA LEU A 315 6.58 14.80 -2.00
C LEU A 315 6.38 13.39 -1.41
N GLU A 316 7.41 12.85 -0.77
CA GLU A 316 7.52 11.49 -0.24
C GLU A 316 6.36 11.09 0.67
N ASP A 317 5.80 12.01 1.46
CA ASP A 317 4.70 11.71 2.40
C ASP A 317 3.44 11.16 1.69
N ASP A 318 3.13 11.67 0.51
CA ASP A 318 1.94 11.24 -0.26
C ASP A 318 2.19 9.94 -1.06
N PHE A 319 3.45 9.48 -1.11
CA PHE A 319 3.90 8.34 -1.92
C PHE A 319 4.48 7.20 -1.09
N ALA A 320 4.57 7.36 0.23
CA ALA A 320 4.98 6.34 1.17
C ALA A 320 3.76 5.68 1.83
N VAL A 321 3.80 4.35 1.88
CA VAL A 321 2.81 3.53 2.60
C VAL A 321 3.49 2.58 3.56
N ILE A 322 2.83 2.34 4.68
CA ILE A 322 3.29 1.42 5.72
C ILE A 322 2.26 0.30 5.80
N ALA A 323 2.68 -0.95 5.59
CA ALA A 323 1.83 -2.09 5.93
C ALA A 323 2.13 -2.52 7.36
N THR A 324 1.10 -2.68 8.18
CA THR A 324 1.21 -3.34 9.48
C THR A 324 0.51 -4.69 9.44
N VAL A 325 1.14 -5.68 10.06
CA VAL A 325 0.61 -7.03 10.15
C VAL A 325 0.47 -7.40 11.62
N HIS A 326 -0.77 -7.65 12.02
CA HIS A 326 -1.18 -7.89 13.38
C HIS A 326 -1.61 -9.34 13.59
N ARG A 327 -1.30 -9.90 14.76
CA ARG A 327 -1.68 -11.27 15.13
C ARG A 327 -1.70 -11.45 16.64
N VAL A 328 -2.63 -12.23 17.18
CA VAL A 328 -2.61 -12.59 18.61
C VAL A 328 -1.37 -13.45 18.91
N PHE A 329 -0.70 -13.16 20.03
CA PHE A 329 0.44 -13.96 20.50
C PHE A 329 0.05 -15.44 20.70
N ASP A 330 1.01 -16.34 20.45
CA ASP A 330 0.79 -17.75 20.79
C ASP A 330 0.72 -17.95 22.29
N ARG A 331 0.01 -19.02 22.69
CA ARG A 331 0.21 -19.57 24.03
C ARG A 331 1.57 -20.26 24.06
N GLU A 332 2.51 -19.69 24.82
CA GLU A 332 3.84 -20.26 25.03
C GLU A 332 3.76 -21.67 25.64
N HIS A 333 4.66 -22.58 25.21
CA HIS A 333 4.76 -23.89 25.86
C HIS A 333 5.46 -23.70 27.20
N GLY A 334 4.79 -24.11 28.28
CA GLY A 334 5.28 -23.83 29.63
C GLY A 334 5.01 -22.39 30.07
N SER A 335 3.84 -21.84 29.75
CA SER A 335 3.38 -20.48 30.07
C SER A 335 3.46 -20.05 31.55
N LYS A 336 3.80 -20.97 32.46
CA LYS A 336 4.07 -20.65 33.87
C LYS A 336 5.53 -20.25 34.12
N LEU A 337 6.44 -20.68 33.27
CA LEU A 337 7.89 -20.44 33.36
C LEU A 337 8.33 -19.29 32.47
N PHE A 338 7.64 -19.13 31.33
CA PHE A 338 7.88 -18.08 30.37
C PHE A 338 6.56 -17.34 30.14
N VAL A 339 6.60 -16.03 30.36
CA VAL A 339 5.46 -15.14 30.15
C VAL A 339 6.00 -13.96 29.36
N ASN A 340 5.58 -13.82 28.11
CA ASN A 340 5.79 -12.57 27.39
C ASN A 340 5.03 -11.44 28.12
N PRO A 341 5.74 -10.45 28.71
CA PRO A 341 5.09 -9.38 29.47
C PRO A 341 4.20 -8.49 28.59
N ILE A 342 4.43 -8.49 27.27
CA ILE A 342 3.69 -7.67 26.30
C ILE A 342 2.37 -8.33 25.90
N ALA A 343 2.26 -9.66 25.94
CA ALA A 343 1.08 -10.39 25.45
C ALA A 343 -0.24 -10.03 26.17
N ASN A 344 -0.14 -9.53 27.40
CA ASN A 344 -1.29 -9.08 28.18
C ASN A 344 -1.76 -7.68 27.80
N ARG A 345 -0.94 -6.88 27.11
CA ARG A 345 -1.21 -5.46 26.81
C ARG A 345 -1.38 -5.17 25.32
N ALA A 346 -0.71 -5.92 24.46
CA ALA A 346 -0.76 -5.74 23.02
C ALA A 346 -0.78 -7.09 22.30
N ASP A 347 -1.18 -7.06 21.04
CA ASP A 347 -1.00 -8.18 20.13
C ASP A 347 0.33 -8.06 19.39
N ALA A 348 0.77 -9.14 18.73
CA ALA A 348 2.00 -9.13 17.96
C ALA A 348 1.80 -8.28 16.71
N VAL A 349 2.72 -7.34 16.48
CA VAL A 349 2.73 -6.46 15.31
C VAL A 349 4.12 -6.44 14.68
N THR A 350 4.14 -6.38 13.36
CA THR A 350 5.30 -6.07 12.53
C THR A 350 4.86 -5.09 11.45
N PHE A 351 5.80 -4.41 10.83
CA PHE A 351 5.53 -3.43 9.81
C PHE A 351 6.63 -3.42 8.75
N ALA A 352 6.27 -2.88 7.59
CA ALA A 352 7.19 -2.62 6.50
C ALA A 352 6.73 -1.37 5.75
N GLN A 353 7.68 -0.59 5.25
CA GLN A 353 7.41 0.61 4.46
C GLN A 353 7.72 0.33 2.99
N ALA A 354 6.84 0.82 2.12
CA ALA A 354 7.03 0.81 0.69
C ALA A 354 6.73 2.20 0.14
N GLU A 355 7.48 2.59 -0.88
CA GLU A 355 7.21 3.81 -1.63
C GLU A 355 6.79 3.44 -3.04
N PHE A 356 5.71 4.06 -3.52
CA PHE A 356 5.39 4.06 -4.94
C PHE A 356 5.84 5.38 -5.54
N PHE A 357 6.87 5.31 -6.36
CA PHE A 357 7.59 6.48 -6.83
C PHE A 357 7.70 6.47 -8.35
N LEU A 358 8.12 7.60 -8.86
CA LEU A 358 8.47 7.75 -10.24
C LEU A 358 9.95 7.48 -10.38
N PRO A 359 10.34 6.44 -11.13
CA PRO A 359 11.74 6.22 -11.37
C PRO A 359 12.30 7.45 -12.07
N ARG A 360 13.05 8.27 -11.33
CA ARG A 360 13.91 9.26 -11.94
C ARG A 360 14.81 8.49 -12.91
N PRO A 361 14.96 8.94 -14.16
CA PRO A 361 16.02 8.40 -15.01
C PRO A 361 17.31 8.45 -14.20
N ARG A 362 17.94 7.29 -13.96
CA ARG A 362 19.24 7.24 -13.27
C ARG A 362 20.32 7.99 -14.04
N TYR A 363 20.05 8.35 -15.29
CA TYR A 363 20.86 9.22 -16.11
C TYR A 363 20.32 10.65 -16.07
N ARG A 364 20.73 11.40 -15.04
CA ARG A 364 20.87 12.86 -15.12
C ARG A 364 21.98 13.32 -14.17
N CYS A 365 23.12 13.63 -14.73
CA CYS A 365 23.70 14.92 -14.39
C CYS A 365 24.17 15.58 -15.70
N CYS A 366 23.56 16.73 -15.98
CA CYS A 366 23.86 17.65 -17.09
C CYS A 366 23.44 17.16 -18.49
N PRO A 367 23.26 18.08 -19.47
CA PRO A 367 23.45 17.70 -20.86
C PRO A 367 24.78 16.94 -20.93
N TRP A 368 24.74 15.71 -21.40
CA TRP A 368 25.97 14.98 -21.62
C TRP A 368 26.44 15.31 -23.03
N ARG A 369 27.69 15.78 -23.11
CA ARG A 369 28.31 16.19 -24.36
C ARG A 369 28.78 14.94 -25.08
N LEU A 370 28.22 14.69 -26.25
CA LEU A 370 28.81 13.76 -27.19
C LEU A 370 29.68 14.57 -28.16
N GLU A 371 31.00 14.39 -28.07
CA GLU A 371 31.90 14.88 -29.11
C GLU A 371 31.76 14.00 -30.34
N THR A 372 31.18 14.56 -31.39
CA THR A 372 31.12 13.93 -32.71
C THR A 372 32.15 14.59 -33.63
N PRO A 373 32.56 13.96 -34.75
CA PRO A 373 33.41 14.62 -35.76
C PRO A 373 32.83 15.94 -36.30
N GLY A 374 31.53 16.18 -36.13
CA GLY A 374 30.83 17.42 -36.50
C GLY A 374 30.67 18.45 -35.40
N GLY A 375 31.22 18.21 -34.20
CA GLY A 375 31.13 19.12 -33.05
C GLY A 375 30.51 18.47 -31.81
N VAL A 376 30.37 19.29 -30.77
CA VAL A 376 29.77 18.91 -29.49
C VAL A 376 28.25 18.94 -29.62
N VAL A 377 27.60 17.79 -29.42
CA VAL A 377 26.14 17.71 -29.29
C VAL A 377 25.80 17.59 -27.81
N ASP A 378 25.14 18.59 -27.25
CA ASP A 378 24.55 18.51 -25.91
C ASP A 378 23.31 17.60 -26.00
N ASN A 379 23.44 16.35 -25.58
CA ASN A 379 22.29 15.48 -25.44
C ASN A 379 21.59 15.79 -24.12
N THR A 380 20.44 16.43 -24.24
CA THR A 380 19.40 16.34 -23.23
C THR A 380 18.58 15.11 -23.56
N ASP A 381 18.60 14.09 -22.69
CA ASP A 381 17.62 13.01 -22.86
C ASP A 381 16.20 13.61 -22.88
N PRO A 382 15.32 13.17 -23.79
CA PRO A 382 13.96 13.69 -23.92
C PRO A 382 13.04 13.26 -22.76
N TRP A 383 13.60 12.71 -21.67
CA TRP A 383 12.83 12.38 -20.48
C TRP A 383 12.23 13.66 -19.89
N PRO A 384 10.93 13.66 -19.56
CA PRO A 384 10.27 14.78 -18.90
C PRO A 384 10.98 15.16 -17.59
N ARG A 385 11.09 16.46 -17.33
CA ARG A 385 11.75 16.96 -16.12
C ARG A 385 10.83 16.98 -14.91
N ASP A 386 9.53 17.05 -15.16
CA ASP A 386 8.52 17.27 -14.16
C ASP A 386 7.95 15.94 -13.67
N TRP A 387 7.66 15.88 -12.36
CA TRP A 387 6.91 14.78 -11.77
C TRP A 387 5.43 15.03 -12.02
N ASP A 388 4.90 14.67 -13.19
CA ASP A 388 3.50 14.89 -13.58
C ASP A 388 2.68 13.64 -13.92
N SER A 389 1.37 13.74 -13.76
CA SER A 389 0.43 12.67 -14.09
C SER A 389 0.31 12.35 -15.59
N PHE A 390 1.28 12.72 -16.43
CA PHE A 390 1.28 12.37 -17.85
C PHE A 390 2.36 11.33 -18.14
N ASN A 391 3.60 11.57 -17.72
CA ASN A 391 4.73 10.87 -18.33
C ASN A 391 5.29 9.68 -17.54
N GLN A 392 4.48 8.67 -17.14
CA GLN A 392 4.90 7.90 -15.95
C GLN A 392 4.61 6.39 -15.92
N THR A 393 5.68 5.64 -15.64
CA THR A 393 5.66 4.25 -15.14
C THR A 393 5.95 4.24 -13.63
N TRP A 394 4.94 4.54 -12.82
CA TRP A 394 4.97 4.42 -11.37
C TRP A 394 5.45 3.02 -10.98
N SER A 395 6.46 3.00 -10.12
CA SER A 395 7.17 1.81 -9.68
C SER A 395 7.16 1.73 -8.16
N VAL A 396 7.50 0.58 -7.60
CA VAL A 396 7.50 0.36 -6.15
C VAL A 396 8.86 -0.10 -5.67
N ARG A 397 9.26 0.38 -4.50
CA ARG A 397 10.41 -0.12 -3.75
C ARG A 397 10.05 -0.29 -2.28
N LEU A 398 10.63 -1.28 -1.63
CA LEU A 398 10.69 -1.30 -0.17
C LEU A 398 11.75 -0.28 0.26
N VAL A 399 11.46 0.44 1.33
CA VAL A 399 12.39 1.39 1.95
C VAL A 399 12.51 1.08 3.43
N PRO A 400 13.61 1.46 4.09
CA PRO A 400 13.68 1.44 5.54
C PRO A 400 12.49 2.21 6.12
N ALA A 401 11.88 1.69 7.17
CA ALA A 401 10.79 2.37 7.84
C ALA A 401 11.32 3.46 8.77
N ASP A 402 11.64 4.61 8.19
CA ASP A 402 12.14 5.82 8.85
C ASP A 402 11.03 6.86 9.10
N GLU A 403 9.82 6.59 8.59
CA GLU A 403 8.71 7.51 8.72
C GLU A 403 8.28 7.73 10.16
N THR A 404 8.26 9.00 10.57
CA THR A 404 7.89 9.39 11.94
C THR A 404 6.49 8.92 12.32
N ALA A 405 5.61 8.78 11.33
CA ALA A 405 4.25 8.30 11.52
C ALA A 405 4.14 6.80 11.79
N ALA A 406 5.19 6.00 11.56
CA ALA A 406 5.17 4.59 11.93
C ALA A 406 4.82 4.40 13.41
N LEU A 407 5.31 5.30 14.28
CA LEU A 407 4.95 5.32 15.71
C LEU A 407 3.45 5.49 15.94
N THR A 408 2.86 6.51 15.32
CA THR A 408 1.44 6.82 15.42
C THR A 408 0.60 5.66 14.87
N ILE A 409 1.03 5.07 13.75
CA ILE A 409 0.35 3.95 13.10
C ILE A 409 0.37 2.70 13.99
N LEU A 410 1.50 2.38 14.63
CA LEU A 410 1.63 1.21 15.52
C LEU A 410 0.79 1.34 16.80
N GLN A 411 0.49 2.57 17.23
CA GLN A 411 -0.41 2.87 18.34
C GLN A 411 -1.88 2.96 17.92
N THR A 412 -2.16 3.11 16.62
CA THR A 412 -3.53 3.25 16.11
C THR A 412 -4.21 1.89 16.03
N GLN A 413 -5.47 1.81 16.46
CA GLN A 413 -6.22 0.57 16.42
C GLN A 413 -6.48 0.15 14.95
N PRO A 414 -6.05 -1.05 14.53
CA PRO A 414 -6.30 -1.53 13.17
C PRO A 414 -7.81 -1.69 12.91
N PRO A 415 -8.36 -1.06 11.84
CA PRO A 415 -9.80 -1.01 11.60
C PRO A 415 -10.40 -2.42 11.44
N GLY A 416 -11.50 -2.68 12.17
CA GLY A 416 -12.30 -3.91 12.03
C GLY A 416 -11.67 -5.20 12.59
N SER A 417 -10.48 -5.16 13.18
CA SER A 417 -9.76 -6.37 13.60
C SER A 417 -10.01 -6.81 15.05
N GLY A 418 -10.43 -5.88 15.93
CA GLY A 418 -10.52 -6.10 17.38
C GLY A 418 -9.17 -6.36 18.07
N LEU A 419 -8.06 -6.18 17.36
CA LEU A 419 -6.70 -6.35 17.89
C LEU A 419 -6.28 -5.14 18.73
N ARG A 420 -5.42 -5.39 19.73
CA ARG A 420 -4.93 -4.39 20.67
C ARG A 420 -3.65 -3.75 20.11
N PRO A 421 -3.62 -2.42 19.91
CA PRO A 421 -2.45 -1.74 19.40
C PRO A 421 -1.29 -1.76 20.41
N LEU A 422 -0.09 -1.45 19.94
CA LEU A 422 1.11 -1.42 20.78
C LEU A 422 1.16 -0.11 21.58
N SER A 423 1.27 -0.21 22.90
CA SER A 423 1.46 0.95 23.77
C SER A 423 2.94 1.34 23.78
N LEU A 424 3.32 2.36 23.01
CA LEU A 424 4.70 2.86 22.89
C LEU A 424 4.97 4.09 23.78
N GLU A 425 4.36 4.16 24.96
CA GLU A 425 4.57 5.28 25.89
C GLU A 425 6.07 5.39 26.28
N GLY A 426 6.68 6.53 25.97
CA GLY A 426 8.10 6.79 26.25
C GLY A 426 9.10 6.27 25.22
N VAL A 427 8.64 5.69 24.10
CA VAL A 427 9.52 5.24 23.00
C VAL A 427 9.79 6.43 22.06
N THR A 428 11.07 6.70 21.80
CA THR A 428 11.48 7.77 20.87
C THR A 428 11.57 7.24 19.43
N PRO A 429 11.52 8.12 18.40
CA PRO A 429 11.73 7.69 17.01
C PRO A 429 13.06 6.93 16.80
N LEU A 430 14.11 7.31 17.54
CA LEU A 430 15.41 6.62 17.51
C LEU A 430 15.33 5.18 18.03
N ASP A 431 14.41 4.91 18.97
CA ASP A 431 14.19 3.55 19.47
C ASP A 431 13.47 2.69 18.43
N VAL A 432 12.61 3.28 17.58
CA VAL A 432 11.97 2.58 16.46
C VAL A 432 12.97 2.21 15.39
N GLU A 433 13.88 3.13 15.06
CA GLU A 433 14.96 2.87 14.10
C GLU A 433 15.81 1.66 14.53
N ARG A 434 16.02 1.47 15.84
CA ARG A 434 16.72 0.29 16.40
C ARG A 434 15.90 -1.00 16.37
N ILE A 435 14.57 -0.91 16.31
CA ILE A 435 13.66 -2.06 16.27
C ILE A 435 13.37 -2.47 14.82
N ASN A 436 13.47 -1.53 13.90
CA ASN A 436 13.38 -1.79 12.47
C ASN A 436 14.51 -2.74 12.04
N THR A 437 14.14 -3.78 11.28
CA THR A 437 15.06 -4.83 10.83
C THR A 437 15.65 -4.57 9.45
N HIS A 438 15.25 -3.49 8.79
CA HIS A 438 15.68 -3.09 7.45
C HIS A 438 16.75 -2.02 7.45
#